data_AF-A0A498K2T0-F1
#
_entry.id   AF-A0A498K2T0-F1
#
_cell.length_a   1.000
_cell.length_b   1.000
_cell.length_c   1.000
_cell.angle_alpha   90.00
_cell.angle_beta   90.00
_cell.angle_gamma   90.00
#
_symmetry.space_group_name_H-M   'P 1'
#
loop_
_entity.id
_entity.type
_entity.pdbx_description
1 polymer ?
#
loop_
_entity_poly.entity_id
_entity_poly.type
_entity_poly.pdbx_seq_one_letter_code
_entity_poly.pdbx_strand_id
1 'polypeptide(L)'
;MDEKDDNKTGEIEETGPKSDGSSPNPNPKTARTKVPEVEVCLYRRGKGPIDTFKSGLGGWDQNQLEVGDILDKYGFKSLYAFNTESGRGVPIRFNPRNGRSMLPYRDGATVQIDGEPKHGSNFNAPYVNYLVEL
;
A
#
# COMPACT_ATOMS: atom_id res chain seq x y z
N MET A 1 29.03 -62.60 37.34
CA MET A 1 27.79 -61.92 36.95
C MET A 1 27.56 -60.82 37.96
N ASP A 2 27.45 -59.54 37.67
CA ASP A 2 27.68 -58.66 36.52
C ASP A 2 27.55 -57.23 37.10
N GLU A 3 28.23 -56.25 36.48
CA GLU A 3 27.80 -54.86 36.22
C GLU A 3 26.82 -54.17 37.22
N LYS A 4 27.01 -52.92 37.67
CA LYS A 4 27.05 -51.63 36.93
C LYS A 4 26.61 -50.52 37.94
N ASP A 5 26.64 -49.21 37.75
CA ASP A 5 27.05 -48.29 36.69
C ASP A 5 27.17 -46.89 37.33
N ASP A 6 27.82 -46.01 36.59
CA ASP A 6 28.21 -44.64 36.88
C ASP A 6 27.05 -43.61 37.03
N ASN A 7 27.40 -42.42 37.53
CA ASN A 7 27.37 -41.14 36.76
C ASN A 7 26.84 -39.90 37.55
N LYS A 8 27.78 -39.01 37.91
CA LYS A 8 27.81 -37.54 37.69
C LYS A 8 26.57 -36.69 37.96
N THR A 9 26.75 -35.69 38.83
CA THR A 9 26.21 -34.33 38.63
C THR A 9 27.16 -33.36 39.33
N GLY A 10 27.87 -32.55 38.54
CA GLY A 10 28.67 -31.43 39.03
C GLY A 10 27.86 -30.15 38.84
N GLU A 11 27.51 -29.51 39.94
CA GLU A 11 26.88 -28.19 39.98
C GLU A 11 27.98 -27.12 39.96
N ILE A 12 27.77 -26.08 39.15
CA ILE A 12 28.72 -25.01 38.88
C ILE A 12 28.37 -23.77 39.71
N GLU A 13 29.32 -23.27 40.51
CA GLU A 13 29.32 -21.88 40.95
C GLU A 13 30.72 -21.31 40.71
N GLU A 14 30.86 -20.48 39.67
CA GLU A 14 32.03 -19.63 39.47
C GLU A 14 31.58 -18.16 39.37
N THR A 15 32.23 -17.34 40.19
CA THR A 15 31.97 -15.95 40.48
C THR A 15 32.57 -14.97 39.44
N GLY A 16 31.76 -13.99 39.02
CA GLY A 16 32.17 -12.62 38.61
C GLY A 16 31.88 -12.21 37.15
N PRO A 17 31.93 -10.91 36.77
CA PRO A 17 32.01 -9.67 37.56
C PRO A 17 30.87 -8.65 37.27
N LYS A 18 30.81 -7.59 38.10
CA LYS A 18 30.00 -6.37 37.90
C LYS A 18 30.49 -5.57 36.68
N SER A 19 29.59 -4.96 35.94
CA SER A 19 29.86 -3.75 35.16
C SER A 19 28.59 -2.91 35.05
N ASP A 20 28.65 -1.77 35.73
CA ASP A 20 27.67 -0.70 35.77
C ASP A 20 27.52 0.00 34.41
N GLY A 21 26.30 0.43 34.11
CA GLY A 21 26.07 1.69 33.40
C GLY A 21 26.16 1.67 31.88
N SER A 22 25.38 0.84 31.18
CA SER A 22 24.96 1.22 29.82
C SER A 22 23.74 2.13 29.92
N SER A 23 23.97 3.44 29.89
CA SER A 23 22.90 4.42 29.66
C SER A 23 22.26 4.10 28.30
N PRO A 24 20.95 3.79 28.21
CA PRO A 24 20.31 3.63 26.92
C PRO A 24 20.24 5.02 26.29
N ASN A 25 21.07 5.27 25.27
CA ASN A 25 21.03 6.48 24.47
C ASN A 25 19.59 6.68 23.93
N PRO A 26 18.82 7.68 24.39
CA PRO A 26 17.45 7.86 23.95
C PRO A 26 17.48 8.73 22.70
N ASN A 27 17.93 8.16 21.58
CA ASN A 27 17.73 8.81 20.30
C ASN A 27 16.80 7.96 19.42
N PRO A 28 15.48 7.97 19.67
CA PRO A 28 14.53 7.58 18.66
C PRO A 28 14.47 8.75 17.65
N LYS A 29 15.45 8.83 16.74
CA LYS A 29 15.21 9.45 15.44
C LYS A 29 14.18 8.57 14.75
N THR A 30 12.91 8.79 15.08
CA THR A 30 11.78 8.31 14.30
C THR A 30 11.92 8.99 12.95
N ALA A 31 12.60 8.31 12.02
CA ALA A 31 12.57 8.68 10.62
C ALA A 31 11.10 8.59 10.20
N ARG A 32 10.43 9.74 10.12
CA ARG A 32 9.13 9.83 9.45
C ARG A 32 9.42 9.66 7.96
N THR A 33 9.59 8.42 7.51
CA THR A 33 9.69 8.13 6.09
C THR A 33 8.34 8.50 5.48
N LYS A 34 8.33 9.54 4.65
CA LYS A 34 7.15 9.90 3.87
C LYS A 34 6.76 8.67 3.03
N VAL A 35 5.50 8.27 3.08
CA VAL A 35 5.00 7.19 2.22
C VAL A 35 5.07 7.66 0.76
N PRO A 36 5.62 6.87 -0.16
CA PRO A 36 5.59 7.18 -1.59
C PRO A 36 4.15 7.32 -2.10
N GLU A 37 3.92 8.25 -3.02
CA GLU A 37 2.58 8.58 -3.51
C GLU A 37 2.56 8.72 -5.03
N VAL A 38 1.41 8.45 -5.63
CA VAL A 38 1.11 8.81 -7.03
C VAL A 38 -0.06 9.77 -7.08
N GLU A 39 -0.10 10.62 -8.09
CA GLU A 39 -1.29 11.39 -8.43
C GLU A 39 -2.12 10.60 -9.45
N VAL A 40 -3.35 10.27 -9.09
CA VAL A 40 -4.28 9.53 -9.94
C VAL A 40 -5.26 10.51 -10.56
N CYS A 41 -5.28 10.56 -11.90
CA CYS A 41 -6.29 11.25 -12.69
C CYS A 41 -7.30 10.21 -13.19
N LEU A 42 -8.48 10.19 -12.60
CA LEU A 42 -9.45 9.10 -12.76
C LEU A 42 -10.55 9.47 -13.75
N TYR A 43 -10.79 8.61 -14.73
CA TYR A 43 -11.83 8.71 -15.74
C TYR A 43 -12.88 7.62 -15.53
N ARG A 44 -14.06 7.81 -16.10
CA ARG A 44 -15.14 6.83 -16.12
C ARG A 44 -15.60 6.61 -17.55
N ARG A 45 -15.25 5.46 -18.11
CA ARG A 45 -15.50 5.11 -19.53
C ARG A 45 -14.99 6.19 -20.49
N GLY A 46 -13.79 6.68 -20.24
CA GLY A 46 -13.14 7.74 -21.01
C GLY A 46 -13.76 9.13 -20.81
N LYS A 47 -14.79 9.27 -19.98
CA LYS A 47 -15.37 10.57 -19.59
C LYS A 47 -14.72 11.03 -18.29
N GLY A 48 -14.27 12.26 -18.24
CA GLY A 48 -13.60 12.79 -17.05
C GLY A 48 -12.44 13.72 -17.41
N PRO A 49 -11.60 14.07 -16.42
CA PRO A 49 -11.47 13.42 -15.12
C PRO A 49 -12.69 13.59 -14.21
N ILE A 50 -13.05 12.52 -13.49
CA ILE A 50 -14.11 12.53 -12.47
C ILE A 50 -13.56 12.78 -11.06
N ASP A 51 -12.26 12.54 -10.83
CA ASP A 51 -11.53 12.89 -9.62
C ASP A 51 -10.02 12.92 -9.93
N THR A 52 -9.28 13.76 -9.22
CA THR A 52 -7.81 13.80 -9.23
C THR A 52 -7.33 13.81 -7.78
N PHE A 53 -6.61 12.77 -7.37
CA PHE A 53 -6.23 12.57 -5.97
C PHE A 53 -4.86 11.93 -5.82
N LYS A 54 -4.21 12.16 -4.67
CA LYS A 54 -3.00 11.42 -4.30
C LYS A 54 -3.35 10.09 -3.66
N SER A 55 -2.67 9.04 -4.08
CA SER A 55 -2.75 7.70 -3.49
C SER A 55 -1.39 7.29 -2.98
N GLY A 56 -1.31 6.87 -1.72
CA GLY A 56 -0.12 6.19 -1.19
C GLY A 56 0.14 4.89 -1.94
N LEU A 57 1.41 4.53 -2.06
CA LEU A 57 1.85 3.25 -2.58
C LEU A 57 2.12 2.28 -1.44
N GLY A 58 1.42 1.15 -1.47
CA GLY A 58 1.54 0.06 -0.53
C GLY A 58 2.50 -1.04 -1.01
N GLY A 59 2.37 -2.21 -0.40
CA GLY A 59 3.27 -3.34 -0.64
C GLY A 59 4.58 -3.22 0.15
N TRP A 60 5.36 -4.30 0.16
CA TRP A 60 6.64 -4.36 0.87
C TRP A 60 7.62 -3.30 0.34
N ASP A 61 7.67 -3.14 -0.97
CA ASP A 61 8.53 -2.18 -1.66
C ASP A 61 7.92 -0.76 -1.75
N GLN A 62 6.75 -0.53 -1.14
CA GLN A 62 6.02 0.74 -1.20
C GLN A 62 5.85 1.28 -2.63
N ASN A 63 5.52 0.39 -3.57
CA ASN A 63 5.40 0.71 -4.99
C ASN A 63 4.09 0.21 -5.62
N GLN A 64 3.14 -0.29 -4.82
CA GLN A 64 1.90 -0.88 -5.34
C GLN A 64 0.70 0.05 -5.11
N LEU A 65 -0.08 0.29 -6.14
CA LEU A 65 -1.31 1.08 -6.07
C LEU A 65 -2.40 0.28 -5.35
N GLU A 66 -3.13 0.91 -4.43
CA GLU A 66 -4.29 0.32 -3.73
C GLU A 66 -5.52 0.30 -4.66
N VAL A 67 -5.50 -0.60 -5.65
CA VAL A 67 -6.54 -0.73 -6.70
C VAL A 67 -7.91 -1.07 -6.10
N GLY A 68 -7.96 -1.93 -5.09
CA GLY A 68 -9.19 -2.32 -4.40
C GLY A 68 -9.93 -1.12 -3.81
N ASP A 69 -9.23 -0.25 -3.11
CA ASP A 69 -9.79 0.95 -2.48
C ASP A 69 -10.38 1.90 -3.54
N ILE A 70 -9.73 2.04 -4.69
CA ILE A 70 -10.23 2.85 -5.81
C ILE A 70 -11.50 2.19 -6.38
N LEU A 71 -11.50 0.87 -6.61
CA LEU A 71 -12.66 0.16 -7.13
C LEU A 71 -13.89 0.34 -6.23
N ASP A 72 -13.69 0.23 -4.91
CA ASP A 72 -14.78 0.34 -3.95
C ASP A 72 -15.24 1.79 -3.77
N LYS A 73 -14.31 2.77 -3.65
CA LYS A 73 -14.63 4.20 -3.51
C LYS A 73 -15.51 4.72 -4.65
N TYR A 74 -15.23 4.32 -5.90
CA TYR A 74 -15.94 4.83 -7.08
C TYR A 74 -16.99 3.88 -7.65
N GLY A 75 -17.20 2.71 -7.02
CA GLY A 75 -18.19 1.72 -7.47
C GLY A 75 -17.84 1.09 -8.82
N PHE A 76 -16.57 0.82 -9.06
CA PHE A 76 -16.04 0.22 -10.29
C PHE A 76 -15.83 -1.28 -10.15
N LYS A 77 -15.98 -2.00 -11.26
CA LYS A 77 -15.66 -3.44 -11.35
C LYS A 77 -14.25 -3.70 -11.85
N SER A 78 -13.68 -2.78 -12.62
CA SER A 78 -12.32 -2.89 -13.14
C SER A 78 -11.73 -1.51 -13.45
N LEU A 79 -10.39 -1.43 -13.40
CA LEU A 79 -9.60 -0.27 -13.81
C LEU A 79 -8.74 -0.63 -15.02
N TYR A 80 -8.48 0.36 -15.86
CA TYR A 80 -7.65 0.26 -17.05
C TYR A 80 -6.65 1.41 -17.07
N ALA A 81 -5.46 1.16 -17.62
CA ALA A 81 -4.58 2.25 -18.00
C ALA A 81 -5.31 3.13 -19.01
N PHE A 82 -5.17 4.45 -18.89
CA PHE A 82 -5.81 5.40 -19.78
C PHE A 82 -4.77 6.35 -20.37
N ASN A 83 -5.00 6.75 -21.60
CA ASN A 83 -4.25 7.79 -22.27
C ASN A 83 -5.26 8.69 -22.98
N THR A 84 -5.17 10.00 -22.81
CA THR A 84 -6.12 10.95 -23.40
C THR A 84 -6.13 10.98 -24.92
N GLU A 85 -5.04 10.57 -25.58
CA GLU A 85 -4.91 10.55 -27.04
C GLU A 85 -5.38 9.23 -27.65
N SER A 86 -5.04 8.10 -27.03
CA SER A 86 -5.35 6.75 -27.55
C SER A 86 -6.51 6.04 -26.83
N GLY A 87 -7.00 6.60 -25.73
CA GLY A 87 -8.12 6.08 -24.95
C GLY A 87 -7.73 4.97 -23.97
N ARG A 88 -8.63 4.00 -23.82
CA ARG A 88 -8.49 2.91 -22.83
C ARG A 88 -7.46 1.88 -23.29
N GLY A 89 -6.44 1.67 -22.45
CA GLY A 89 -5.39 0.67 -22.63
C GLY A 89 -5.68 -0.64 -21.88
N VAL A 90 -4.62 -1.27 -21.40
CA VAL A 90 -4.68 -2.58 -20.74
C VAL A 90 -5.34 -2.52 -19.35
N PRO A 91 -6.00 -3.61 -18.91
CA PRO A 91 -6.52 -3.69 -17.53
C PRO A 91 -5.38 -3.58 -16.51
N ILE A 92 -5.62 -2.82 -15.44
CA ILE A 92 -4.72 -2.80 -14.28
C ILE A 92 -5.00 -4.06 -13.47
N ARG A 93 -4.07 -5.03 -13.54
CA ARG A 93 -4.15 -6.26 -12.77
C ARG A 93 -3.78 -6.00 -11.32
N PHE A 94 -4.48 -6.64 -10.40
CA PHE A 94 -4.25 -6.54 -8.96
C PHE A 94 -4.42 -7.91 -8.30
N ASN A 95 -3.81 -8.09 -7.13
CA ASN A 95 -3.99 -9.30 -6.33
C ASN A 95 -5.31 -9.20 -5.57
N PRO A 96 -6.28 -10.12 -5.78
CA PRO A 96 -7.60 -10.03 -5.17
C PRO A 96 -7.58 -10.21 -3.65
N ARG A 97 -6.50 -10.76 -3.06
CA ARG A 97 -6.40 -10.94 -1.61
C ARG A 97 -6.10 -9.65 -0.86
N ASN A 98 -5.37 -8.72 -1.48
CA ASN A 98 -4.92 -7.48 -0.83
C ASN A 98 -5.31 -6.20 -1.58
N GLY A 99 -5.92 -6.31 -2.77
CA GLY A 99 -6.35 -5.16 -3.55
C GLY A 99 -5.23 -4.42 -4.27
N ARG A 100 -3.98 -4.87 -4.22
CA ARG A 100 -2.82 -4.12 -4.72
C ARG A 100 -2.45 -4.43 -6.15
N SER A 101 -2.00 -3.42 -6.89
CA SER A 101 -1.53 -3.59 -8.26
C SER A 101 -0.40 -4.61 -8.36
N MET A 102 -0.41 -5.38 -9.44
CA MET A 102 0.69 -6.30 -9.76
C MET A 102 1.89 -5.56 -10.35
N LEU A 103 1.66 -4.41 -10.98
CA LEU A 103 2.71 -3.57 -11.55
C LEU A 103 3.15 -2.50 -10.54
N PRO A 104 4.46 -2.20 -10.48
CA PRO A 104 4.98 -1.16 -9.62
C PRO A 104 4.77 0.23 -10.22
N TYR A 105 4.62 1.21 -9.34
CA TYR A 105 4.54 2.62 -9.63
C TYR A 105 5.69 3.36 -8.94
N ARG A 106 6.05 4.54 -9.49
CA ARG A 106 7.12 5.39 -8.95
C ARG A 106 6.52 6.49 -8.08
N ASP A 107 7.24 6.86 -7.02
CA ASP A 107 6.90 8.05 -6.21
C ASP A 107 6.84 9.30 -7.11
N GLY A 108 5.82 10.13 -6.87
CA GLY A 108 5.57 11.36 -7.62
C GLY A 108 5.05 11.16 -9.04
N ALA A 109 4.75 9.93 -9.48
CA ALA A 109 4.20 9.71 -10.82
C ALA A 109 2.73 10.16 -10.91
N THR A 110 2.37 10.77 -12.03
CA THR A 110 0.97 11.02 -12.40
C THR A 110 0.48 9.89 -13.31
N VAL A 111 -0.63 9.26 -12.94
CA VAL A 111 -1.20 8.13 -13.67
C VAL A 111 -2.64 8.42 -14.08
N GLN A 112 -2.94 8.17 -15.34
CA GLN A 112 -4.29 8.27 -15.88
C GLN A 112 -4.92 6.87 -15.88
N ILE A 113 -6.08 6.76 -15.24
CA ILE A 113 -6.77 5.48 -15.07
C ILE A 113 -8.23 5.65 -15.49
N ASP A 114 -8.77 4.67 -16.20
CA ASP A 114 -10.18 4.65 -16.58
C ASP A 114 -10.92 3.52 -15.86
N GLY A 115 -12.00 3.88 -15.17
CA GLY A 115 -12.84 2.97 -14.40
C GLY A 115 -14.05 2.49 -15.18
N GLU A 116 -14.31 1.18 -15.08
CA GLU A 116 -15.52 0.56 -15.59
C GLU A 116 -16.54 0.38 -14.45
N PRO A 117 -17.73 1.02 -14.50
CA PRO A 117 -18.78 0.88 -13.48
C PRO A 117 -19.25 -0.55 -13.26
N LYS A 118 -19.61 -0.87 -12.00
CA LYS A 118 -20.43 -2.05 -11.67
C LYS A 118 -21.79 -1.92 -12.39
N HIS A 119 -22.35 -3.01 -12.92
CA HIS A 119 -23.64 -2.95 -13.63
C HIS A 119 -24.74 -2.54 -12.64
N GLY A 120 -25.59 -1.58 -13.01
CA GLY A 120 -26.62 -1.01 -12.13
C GLY A 120 -26.12 0.06 -11.15
N SER A 121 -24.82 0.37 -11.13
CA SER A 121 -24.27 1.39 -10.24
C SER A 121 -24.42 2.80 -10.85
N ASN A 122 -25.63 3.36 -10.74
CA ASN A 122 -25.87 4.79 -10.97
C ASN A 122 -25.27 5.62 -9.82
N PHE A 123 -23.99 5.43 -9.49
CA PHE A 123 -23.28 6.34 -8.60
C PHE A 123 -22.95 7.61 -9.40
N ASN A 124 -23.95 8.47 -9.56
CA ASN A 124 -23.71 9.91 -9.58
C ASN A 124 -22.89 10.17 -8.31
N ALA A 125 -21.60 10.48 -8.46
CA ALA A 125 -20.79 10.83 -7.29
C ALA A 125 -21.49 12.00 -6.57
N PRO A 126 -21.76 11.90 -5.26
CA PRO A 126 -22.42 13.00 -4.55
C PRO A 126 -21.40 14.13 -4.34
N TYR A 127 -21.83 15.35 -4.67
CA TYR A 127 -21.26 16.66 -4.29
C TYR A 127 -19.85 17.03 -4.80
N VAL A 128 -19.80 17.77 -5.92
CA VAL A 128 -19.27 19.14 -5.93
C VAL A 128 -20.01 19.95 -6.99
N ASN A 129 -21.04 20.68 -6.57
CA ASN A 129 -21.36 21.95 -7.22
C ASN A 129 -20.17 22.87 -6.94
N TYR A 130 -19.24 23.01 -7.88
CA TYR A 130 -18.50 24.27 -7.94
C TYR A 130 -19.46 25.28 -8.54
N LEU A 131 -19.98 26.15 -7.66
CA LEU A 131 -20.55 27.43 -8.03
C LEU A 131 -19.58 28.09 -9.02
N VAL A 132 -20.00 28.20 -10.28
CA VAL A 132 -19.50 29.26 -11.14
C VAL A 132 -20.32 30.48 -10.76
N GLU A 133 -19.87 31.22 -9.76
CA GLU A 133 -20.28 32.63 -9.64
C GLU A 133 -19.53 33.40 -10.74
N LEU A 134 -20.30 33.95 -11.68
CA LEU A 134 -19.94 35.09 -12.51
C LEU A 134 -21.06 36.12 -12.39
#